data_AF-A0A2V9C5V5-F1
#
_entry.id   AF-A0A2V9C5V5-F1
#
_cell.length_a   1.000
_cell.length_b   1.000
_cell.length_c   1.000
_cell.angle_alpha   90.00
_cell.angle_beta   90.00
_cell.angle_gamma   90.00
#
_symmetry.space_group_name_H-M   'P 1'
#
loop_
_entity.id
_entity.type
_entity.pdbx_description
1 polymer ?
#
loop_
_entity_poly.entity_id
_entity_poly.type
_entity_poly.pdbx_seq_one_letter_code
_entity_poly.pdbx_strand_id
1 'polypeptide(L)'
;MQQLAPEVEQFPEAAKLVARMQNLIINVDASSGIDGKFQAVCGSVEDANTLGQLLQAGFLYKRYQAQKENPDLADLLDQAKIVPAGDRVTLRMSLSDDQMTSLIRKNTFALKM
;
A
#
# COMPACT_ATOMS: atom_id res chain seq x y z
N MET A 1 2.63 11.87 7.81
CA MET A 1 2.81 10.41 7.98
C MET A 1 2.44 9.90 9.37
N GLN A 2 2.79 10.59 10.47
CA GLN A 2 2.37 10.19 11.83
C GLN A 2 0.86 9.95 11.99
N GLN A 3 0.02 10.77 11.33
CA GLN A 3 -1.43 10.56 11.34
C GLN A 3 -1.94 9.45 10.41
N LEU A 4 -1.14 9.05 9.41
CA LEU A 4 -1.52 8.04 8.41
C LEU A 4 -1.04 6.63 8.79
N ALA A 5 0.06 6.53 9.53
CA ALA A 5 0.66 5.26 9.93
C ALA A 5 1.44 5.45 11.26
N PRO A 6 0.76 5.69 12.39
CA PRO A 6 1.40 5.93 13.69
C PRO A 6 2.22 4.73 14.16
N GLU A 7 1.87 3.51 13.76
CA GLU A 7 2.60 2.30 14.16
C GLU A 7 4.00 2.21 13.55
N VAL A 8 4.30 2.98 12.49
CA VAL A 8 5.62 2.99 11.84
C VAL A 8 6.72 3.43 12.81
N GLU A 9 6.40 4.29 13.78
CA GLU A 9 7.36 4.74 14.78
C GLU A 9 7.89 3.60 15.67
N GLN A 10 7.15 2.49 15.75
CA GLN A 10 7.54 1.30 16.51
C GLN A 10 8.61 0.46 15.78
N PHE A 11 8.89 0.75 14.51
CA PHE A 11 9.83 0.03 13.67
C PHE A 11 10.96 0.96 13.22
N PRO A 12 12.12 0.98 13.92
CA PRO A 12 13.18 1.96 13.68
C PRO A 12 13.70 2.02 12.24
N GLU A 13 13.80 0.88 11.54
CA GLU A 13 14.18 0.87 10.13
C GLU A 13 13.10 1.48 9.22
N ALA A 14 11.82 1.22 9.49
CA ALA A 14 10.71 1.78 8.71
C ALA A 14 10.55 3.28 8.95
N ALA A 15 10.76 3.73 10.20
CA ALA A 15 10.76 5.14 10.56
C ALA A 15 11.83 5.93 9.78
N LYS A 16 13.03 5.36 9.60
CA LYS A 16 14.11 5.97 8.79
C LYS A 16 13.72 6.13 7.32
N LEU A 17 13.06 5.13 6.75
CA LEU A 17 12.58 5.17 5.36
C LEU A 17 11.46 6.19 5.16
N VAL A 18 10.50 6.22 6.08
CA VAL A 18 9.41 7.21 6.05
C VAL A 18 9.93 8.63 6.24
N ALA A 19 10.93 8.84 7.10
CA ALA A 19 11.55 10.15 7.28
C ALA A 19 12.30 10.64 6.02
N ARG A 20 12.77 9.73 5.16
CA ARG A 20 13.44 10.05 3.89
C ARG A 20 12.48 10.14 2.71
N MET A 21 11.20 9.84 2.92
CA MET A 21 10.18 10.03 1.88
C MET A 21 9.91 11.53 1.74
N GLN A 22 10.20 12.06 0.56
CA GLN A 22 10.08 13.49 0.26
C GLN A 22 8.63 13.85 -0.03
N ASN A 23 7.95 13.05 -0.85
CA ASN A 23 6.57 13.28 -1.27
C ASN A 23 5.80 11.98 -1.41
N LEU A 24 4.49 12.04 -1.17
CA LEU A 24 3.55 10.97 -1.44
C LEU A 24 2.40 11.54 -2.28
N ILE A 25 2.17 10.94 -3.45
CA ILE A 25 1.09 11.30 -4.39
C ILE A 25 0.11 10.14 -4.45
N ILE A 26 -1.18 10.45 -4.32
CA ILE A 26 -2.27 9.48 -4.37
C ILE A 26 -3.25 9.95 -5.44
N ASN A 27 -3.41 9.15 -6.49
CA ASN A 27 -4.40 9.37 -7.53
C ASN A 27 -5.42 8.22 -7.47
N VAL A 28 -6.70 8.56 -7.51
CA VAL A 28 -7.80 7.60 -7.53
C VAL A 28 -8.74 7.98 -8.66
N ASP A 29 -8.93 7.08 -9.60
CA ASP A 29 -9.98 7.18 -10.64
C ASP A 29 -11.11 6.22 -10.27
N ALA A 30 -12.36 6.70 -10.28
CA ALA A 30 -13.54 5.97 -9.84
C ALA A 30 -14.70 6.10 -10.85
N SER A 31 -14.43 5.73 -12.11
CA SER A 31 -15.40 5.83 -13.21
C SER A 31 -16.15 4.52 -13.50
N SER A 32 -15.46 3.38 -13.57
CA SER A 32 -16.03 2.02 -13.73
C SER A 32 -15.17 0.99 -12.99
N GLY A 33 -15.27 0.98 -11.67
CA GLY A 33 -14.25 0.44 -10.77
C GLY A 33 -13.33 1.52 -10.21
N ILE A 34 -12.35 1.10 -9.42
CA ILE A 34 -11.34 1.98 -8.81
C ILE A 34 -9.97 1.64 -9.33
N ASP A 35 -9.27 2.60 -9.93
CA ASP A 35 -7.84 2.53 -10.19
C ASP A 35 -7.11 3.48 -9.24
N GLY A 36 -6.31 2.89 -8.36
CA GLY A 36 -5.49 3.59 -7.38
C GLY A 36 -4.03 3.57 -7.81
N LYS A 37 -3.43 4.76 -7.94
CA LYS A 37 -1.99 4.93 -8.10
C LYS A 37 -1.42 5.70 -6.92
N PHE A 38 -0.53 5.03 -6.20
CA PHE A 38 0.29 5.62 -5.15
C PHE A 38 1.71 5.79 -5.65
N GLN A 39 2.30 6.96 -5.40
CA GLN A 39 3.70 7.22 -5.72
C GLN A 39 4.41 7.85 -4.53
N ALA A 40 5.44 7.19 -4.04
CA ALA A 40 6.38 7.74 -3.08
C ALA A 40 7.62 8.24 -3.83
N VAL A 41 8.09 9.45 -3.48
CA VAL A 41 9.39 9.99 -3.88
C VAL A 41 10.32 9.87 -2.68
N CYS A 42 11.43 9.17 -2.84
CA CYS A 42 12.39 8.82 -1.80
C CYS A 42 13.65 9.71 -1.91
N GLY A 43 14.44 9.75 -0.83
CA GLY A 43 15.68 10.53 -0.79
C GLY A 43 16.79 10.01 -1.70
N SER A 44 16.73 8.74 -2.12
CA SER A 44 17.71 8.09 -2.98
C SER A 44 17.11 6.89 -3.73
N VAL A 45 17.85 6.37 -4.72
CA VAL A 45 17.50 5.13 -5.43
C VAL A 45 17.54 3.92 -4.50
N GLU A 46 18.48 3.90 -3.55
CA GLU A 46 18.59 2.83 -2.56
C GLU A 46 17.37 2.81 -1.65
N ASP A 47 16.94 3.97 -1.12
CA ASP A 47 15.74 4.07 -0.30
C ASP A 47 14.49 3.62 -1.08
N ALA A 48 14.37 3.98 -2.36
CA ALA A 48 13.25 3.54 -3.21
C ALA A 48 13.25 2.02 -3.39
N ASN A 49 14.41 1.40 -3.64
CA ASN A 49 14.52 -0.06 -3.74
C ASN A 49 14.17 -0.75 -2.42
N THR A 50 14.68 -0.26 -1.29
CA THR A 50 14.38 -0.81 0.03
C THR A 50 12.89 -0.68 0.35
N LEU A 51 12.28 0.49 0.11
CA LEU A 51 10.84 0.68 0.29
C LEU A 51 10.03 -0.27 -0.59
N GLY A 52 10.42 -0.42 -1.87
CA GLY A 52 9.77 -1.34 -2.79
C GLY A 52 9.80 -2.79 -2.29
N GLN A 53 10.95 -3.26 -1.80
CA GLN A 53 11.11 -4.60 -1.22
C GLN A 53 10.27 -4.79 0.05
N LEU A 54 10.26 -3.79 0.95
CA LEU A 54 9.47 -3.85 2.17
C LEU A 54 7.97 -3.85 1.88
N LEU A 55 7.50 -3.08 0.91
CA LEU A 55 6.10 -3.11 0.49
C LEU A 55 5.73 -4.47 -0.09
N GLN A 56 6.58 -5.07 -0.93
CA GLN A 56 6.34 -6.41 -1.47
C GLN A 56 6.25 -7.46 -0.35
N ALA A 57 7.20 -7.45 0.61
CA ALA A 57 7.19 -8.36 1.74
C ALA A 57 5.97 -8.14 2.66
N GLY A 58 5.63 -6.88 2.94
CA GLY A 58 4.47 -6.50 3.74
C GLY A 58 3.16 -6.95 3.10
N PHE A 59 3.03 -6.82 1.77
CA PHE A 59 1.85 -7.26 1.02
C PHE A 59 1.74 -8.78 1.03
N LEU A 60 2.84 -9.51 0.85
CA LEU A 60 2.86 -10.96 0.97
C LEU A 60 2.38 -11.42 2.36
N TYR A 61 2.90 -10.80 3.42
CA TYR A 61 2.51 -11.12 4.79
C TYR A 61 1.04 -10.79 5.07
N LYS A 62 0.57 -9.61 4.64
CA LYS A 62 -0.83 -9.20 4.80
C LYS A 62 -1.79 -10.06 3.97
N ARG A 63 -1.38 -10.48 2.77
CA ARG A 63 -2.14 -11.42 1.95
C ARG A 63 -2.33 -12.74 2.68
N TYR A 64 -1.27 -13.28 3.28
CA TYR A 64 -1.35 -14.53 4.05
C TYR A 64 -2.33 -14.42 5.24
N GLN A 65 -2.32 -13.29 5.97
CA GLN A 65 -3.31 -13.03 7.02
C GLN A 65 -4.74 -12.95 6.44
N ALA A 66 -4.91 -12.22 5.33
CA ALA A 66 -6.20 -11.97 4.70
C ALA A 66 -6.81 -13.22 4.07
N GLN A 67 -6.03 -14.21 3.64
CA GLN A 67 -6.54 -15.41 2.94
C GLN A 67 -7.67 -16.12 3.70
N LYS A 68 -7.63 -16.13 5.03
CA LYS A 68 -8.67 -16.78 5.85
C LYS A 68 -9.83 -15.86 6.20
N GLU A 69 -9.55 -14.59 6.48
CA GLU A 69 -10.52 -13.66 7.06
C GLU A 69 -11.23 -12.81 5.99
N ASN A 70 -10.52 -12.49 4.89
CA ASN A 70 -11.00 -11.62 3.83
C ASN A 70 -10.33 -11.96 2.48
N PRO A 71 -10.84 -12.97 1.75
CA PRO A 71 -10.27 -13.39 0.46
C PRO A 71 -10.19 -12.27 -0.58
N ASP A 72 -11.18 -11.37 -0.63
CA ASP A 72 -11.18 -10.24 -1.57
C ASP A 72 -10.02 -9.26 -1.31
N LEU A 73 -9.63 -9.08 -0.04
CA LEU A 73 -8.44 -8.30 0.32
C LEU A 73 -7.17 -9.04 -0.09
N ALA A 74 -7.13 -10.37 0.07
CA ALA A 74 -5.99 -11.16 -0.36
C ALA A 74 -5.78 -11.04 -1.87
N ASP A 75 -6.86 -11.09 -2.66
CA ASP A 75 -6.81 -10.92 -4.11
C ASP A 75 -6.35 -9.52 -4.52
N LEU A 76 -6.83 -8.47 -3.84
CA LEU A 76 -6.39 -7.10 -4.06
C LEU A 76 -4.88 -6.94 -3.81
N LEU A 77 -4.38 -7.50 -2.70
CA LEU A 77 -2.95 -7.45 -2.35
C LEU A 77 -2.08 -8.26 -3.32
N ASP A 78 -2.62 -9.33 -3.91
CA ASP A 78 -1.92 -10.14 -4.92
C ASP A 78 -1.79 -9.41 -6.26
N GLN A 79 -2.84 -8.67 -6.64
CA GLN A 79 -2.89 -7.91 -7.89
C GLN A 79 -2.11 -6.60 -7.84
N ALA A 80 -1.75 -6.13 -6.64
CA ALA A 80 -1.01 -4.90 -6.44
C ALA A 80 0.37 -4.96 -7.10
N LYS A 81 0.65 -3.98 -7.96
CA LYS A 81 1.93 -3.89 -8.67
C LYS A 81 2.81 -2.82 -8.05
N ILE A 82 3.94 -3.23 -7.47
CA ILE A 82 4.95 -2.35 -6.87
C ILE A 82 6.14 -2.26 -7.80
N VAL A 83 6.45 -1.05 -8.28
CA VAL A 83 7.55 -0.77 -9.21
C VAL A 83 8.44 0.35 -8.66
N PRO A 84 9.63 0.04 -8.15
CA PRO A 84 10.66 1.05 -7.91
C PRO A 84 11.29 1.49 -9.25
N ALA A 85 11.52 2.78 -9.43
CA ALA A 85 12.16 3.37 -10.60
C ALA A 85 12.85 4.70 -10.21
N GLY A 86 14.19 4.73 -10.30
CA GLY A 86 14.97 5.88 -9.84
C GLY A 86 14.76 6.12 -8.35
N ASP A 87 14.46 7.36 -7.98
CA ASP A 87 14.12 7.79 -6.62
C ASP A 87 12.64 7.58 -6.27
N ARG A 88 11.87 6.86 -7.10
CA ARG A 88 10.41 6.71 -6.91
C ARG A 88 10.00 5.27 -6.72
N VAL A 89 8.97 5.07 -5.91
CA VAL A 89 8.22 3.81 -5.83
C VAL A 89 6.79 4.08 -6.25
N THR A 90 6.32 3.35 -7.26
CA THR A 90 4.92 3.41 -7.70
C THR A 90 4.22 2.12 -7.33
N LEU A 91 3.09 2.24 -6.64
CA LEU A 91 2.14 1.17 -6.36
C LEU A 91 0.89 1.42 -7.21
N ARG A 92 0.44 0.38 -7.92
CA ARG A 92 -0.85 0.40 -8.64
C ARG A 92 -1.74 -0.72 -8.14
N MET A 93 -3.01 -0.38 -7.97
CA MET A 93 -4.04 -1.30 -7.50
C MET A 93 -5.32 -1.00 -8.26
N SER A 94 -6.02 -2.03 -8.70
CA SER A 94 -7.31 -1.89 -9.38
C SER A 94 -8.34 -2.76 -8.67
N LEU A 95 -9.55 -2.24 -8.53
CA LEU A 95 -10.69 -2.93 -7.94
C LEU A 95 -11.91 -2.80 -8.85
N SER A 96 -12.64 -3.89 -9.06
CA SER A 96 -13.98 -3.80 -9.63
C SER A 96 -14.98 -3.25 -8.61
N ASP A 97 -16.14 -2.79 -9.08
CA ASP A 97 -17.22 -2.30 -8.22
C ASP A 97 -17.71 -3.38 -7.23
N ASP A 98 -17.76 -4.63 -7.68
CA ASP A 98 -18.15 -5.78 -6.85
C ASP A 98 -17.12 -6.04 -5.74
N GLN A 99 -15.83 -6.01 -6.07
CA GLN A 99 -14.76 -6.17 -5.08
C GLN A 99 -14.77 -5.03 -4.06
N MET A 100 -14.93 -3.79 -4.52
CA MET A 100 -15.04 -2.62 -3.64
C MET A 100 -16.21 -2.75 -2.66
N THR A 101 -17.38 -3.14 -3.17
CA THR A 101 -18.58 -3.37 -2.35
C THR A 101 -18.34 -4.47 -1.30
N SER A 102 -17.70 -5.58 -1.69
CA SER A 102 -17.36 -6.66 -0.75
C SER A 102 -16.41 -6.20 0.35
N LEU A 103 -15.36 -5.46 -0.01
CA LEU A 103 -14.36 -4.93 0.92
C LEU A 103 -14.98 -3.96 1.94
N ILE A 104 -15.90 -3.09 1.51
CA ILE A 104 -16.64 -2.19 2.40
C ILE A 104 -17.51 -3.00 3.37
N ARG A 105 -18.26 -4.00 2.89
CA ARG A 105 -19.12 -4.83 3.76
C ARG A 105 -18.34 -5.60 4.82
N LYS A 106 -17.10 -5.96 4.54
CA LYS A 106 -16.18 -6.61 5.49
C LYS A 106 -15.45 -5.63 6.41
N ASN A 107 -15.80 -4.35 6.38
CA ASN A 107 -15.17 -3.27 7.15
C ASN A 107 -13.65 -3.22 6.94
N THR A 108 -13.19 -3.56 5.73
CA THR A 108 -11.76 -3.71 5.43
C THR A 108 -10.97 -2.42 5.64
N PHE A 109 -11.60 -1.28 5.35
CA PHE A 109 -10.99 0.04 5.44
C PHE A 109 -11.30 0.75 6.77
N ALA A 110 -12.05 0.11 7.67
CA ALA A 110 -12.40 0.72 8.94
C ALA A 110 -11.17 0.77 9.84
N LEU A 111 -10.82 1.97 10.32
CA LEU A 111 -9.85 2.14 11.38
C LEU A 111 -10.41 1.50 12.65
N LYS A 112 -9.81 0.38 13.07
CA LYS A 112 -10.08 -0.20 14.39
C LYS A 112 -9.30 0.64 15.40
N MET A 113 -10.00 1.53 16.10
CA MET A 113 -9.45 2.28 17.24
C MET A 113 -9.28 1.37 18.45
#